data_AF-A0A955C8C1-F1
#
_entry.id   AF-A0A955C8C1-F1
#
_cell.length_a   1.000
_cell.length_b   1.000
_cell.length_c   1.000
_cell.angle_alpha   90.00
_cell.angle_beta   90.00
_cell.angle_gamma   90.00
#
_symmetry.space_group_name_H-M   'P 1'
#
loop_
_entity.id
_entity.type
_entity.pdbx_description
1 polymer ?
#
loop_
_entity_poly.entity_id
_entity_poly.type
_entity_poly.pdbx_seq_one_letter_code
_entity_poly.pdbx_strand_id
1 'polypeptide(L)' 'MGGDAMIAGKDNTVNTQRDDQQDGSTIYQATIIDLVNRKRIGSFGFSADSIEEARERGWRIAGSLYGNDTHVRIERLSK' A
#
# COMPACT_ATOMS: atom_id res chain seq x y z
N MET A 1 13.35 -7.12 60.06
CA MET A 1 14.14 -5.92 59.69
C MET A 1 14.48 -6.12 58.23
N GLY A 2 13.73 -5.57 57.29
CA GLY A 2 13.64 -4.14 56.96
C GLY A 2 14.32 -3.99 55.60
N GLY A 3 13.81 -3.28 54.60
CA GLY A 3 12.57 -2.56 54.40
C GLY A 3 12.52 -2.22 52.90
N ASP A 4 11.31 -1.97 52.42
CA ASP A 4 10.99 -1.41 51.11
C ASP A 4 11.85 -0.19 50.73
N ALA A 5 12.17 -0.10 49.44
CA ALA A 5 12.15 1.17 48.72
C ALA A 5 11.84 0.92 47.24
N MET A 6 10.66 1.39 46.83
CA MET A 6 10.12 1.42 45.48
C MET A 6 10.82 2.48 44.62
N ILE A 7 10.98 2.21 43.32
CA ILE A 7 11.00 3.26 42.29
C ILE A 7 10.05 2.85 41.17
N ALA A 8 9.02 3.65 41.00
CA ALA A 8 8.05 3.63 39.93
C ALA A 8 8.50 4.52 38.76
N GLY A 9 8.18 4.09 37.54
CA GLY A 9 8.23 4.88 36.30
C GLY A 9 7.67 4.02 35.16
N LYS A 10 6.35 3.97 35.01
CA LYS A 10 5.54 4.74 34.04
C LYS A 10 5.75 4.34 32.58
N ASP A 11 4.74 3.62 32.08
CA ASP A 11 4.12 3.75 30.76
C ASP A 11 5.01 3.74 29.51
N ASN A 12 4.97 2.63 28.75
CA ASN A 12 4.78 2.74 27.30
C ASN A 12 4.06 1.50 26.74
N THR A 13 2.74 1.61 26.67
CA THR A 13 1.92 1.38 25.47
C THR A 13 2.47 0.43 24.40
N VAL A 14 1.76 -0.69 24.22
CA VAL A 14 1.35 -1.33 22.97
C VAL A 14 2.14 -0.93 21.71
N ASN A 15 2.86 -1.89 21.12
CA ASN A 15 2.57 -2.25 19.73
C ASN A 15 3.15 -3.61 19.32
N THR A 16 2.20 -4.48 19.00
CA THR A 16 2.30 -5.59 18.07
C THR A 16 3.19 -5.24 16.87
N GLN A 17 4.41 -5.74 16.81
CA GLN A 17 5.11 -5.92 15.53
C GLN A 17 5.47 -7.40 15.41
N ARG A 18 4.43 -8.16 15.11
CA ARG A 18 4.56 -9.46 14.47
C ARG A 18 5.01 -9.21 13.02
N ASP A 19 5.96 -10.02 12.57
CA ASP A 19 6.13 -10.38 11.15
C ASP A 19 6.72 -9.29 10.21
N ASP A 20 7.86 -8.70 10.59
CA ASP A 20 8.63 -7.78 9.73
C ASP A 20 9.59 -8.53 8.78
N GLN A 21 9.15 -9.62 8.13
CA GLN A 21 9.94 -10.25 7.06
C GLN A 21 9.13 -11.17 6.12
N GLN A 22 8.17 -10.63 5.38
CA GLN A 22 7.73 -11.27 4.12
C GLN A 22 8.45 -10.62 2.93
N ASP A 23 9.62 -11.18 2.65
CA ASP A 23 10.25 -11.15 1.33
C ASP A 23 9.23 -11.64 0.27
N GLY A 24 8.74 -10.74 -0.57
CA GLY A 24 7.75 -11.06 -1.61
C GLY A 24 6.79 -9.91 -1.87
N SER A 25 7.27 -8.90 -2.59
CA SER A 25 6.43 -7.78 -3.03
C SER A 25 5.18 -8.31 -3.74
N THR A 26 4.02 -7.79 -3.33
CA THR A 26 2.72 -8.25 -3.82
C THR A 26 2.53 -7.75 -5.25
N ILE A 27 2.05 -8.61 -6.15
CA ILE A 27 1.74 -8.20 -7.51
C ILE A 27 0.35 -7.53 -7.53
N TYR A 28 0.29 -6.35 -8.13
CA TYR A 28 -0.92 -5.60 -8.38
C TYR A 28 -1.12 -5.43 -9.87
N GLN A 29 -2.38 -5.31 -10.28
CA GLN A 29 -2.77 -4.92 -11.63
C GLN A 29 -3.45 -3.56 -11.56
N ALA A 30 -2.94 -2.61 -12.32
CA ALA A 30 -3.65 -1.38 -12.65
C ALA A 30 -4.42 -1.58 -13.95
N THR A 31 -5.73 -1.34 -13.92
CA THR A 31 -6.55 -1.20 -15.12
C THR A 31 -6.85 0.28 -15.33
N ILE A 32 -6.52 0.79 -16.52
CA ILE A 32 -6.73 2.19 -16.88
C ILE A 32 -8.02 2.32 -17.69
N ILE A 33 -8.86 3.25 -17.25
CA ILE A 33 -10.13 3.60 -17.88
C ILE A 33 -10.04 5.07 -18.30
N ASP A 34 -10.22 5.32 -19.59
CA ASP A 34 -10.41 6.67 -20.12
C ASP A 34 -11.83 7.13 -19.76
N LEU A 35 -11.96 8.22 -19.01
CA LEU A 35 -13.26 8.74 -18.58
C LEU A 35 -14.00 9.49 -19.68
N VAL A 36 -13.29 10.06 -20.65
CA VAL A 36 -13.87 10.75 -21.80
C VAL A 36 -14.54 9.75 -22.73
N ASN A 37 -13.81 8.70 -23.10
CA ASN A 37 -14.30 7.65 -24.00
C ASN A 37 -15.04 6.52 -23.27
N ARG A 38 -15.07 6.55 -21.93
CA ARG A 38 -15.62 5.51 -21.04
C ARG A 38 -15.15 4.10 -21.42
N LYS A 39 -13.88 3.98 -21.80
CA LYS A 39 -13.32 2.76 -22.36
C LYS A 39 -12.10 2.33 -21.58
N ARG A 40 -11.94 1.02 -21.39
CA ARG A 40 -10.68 0.45 -20.92
C ARG A 40 -9.62 0.64 -22.00
N ILE A 41 -8.55 1.36 -21.68
CA ILE A 41 -7.46 1.64 -22.61
C ILE A 41 -6.25 0.73 -22.38
N GLY A 42 -6.11 0.14 -21.19
CA GLY A 42 -5.05 -0.81 -20.93
C GLY A 42 -5.06 -1.38 -19.52
N SER A 43 -4.11 -2.27 -19.26
CA SER A 43 -3.76 -2.72 -17.92
C SER A 43 -2.29 -3.10 -17.85
N PHE A 44 -1.66 -2.89 -16.69
CA PHE A 44 -0.29 -3.29 -16.45
C PHE A 44 -0.13 -3.87 -15.04
N GLY A 45 0.71 -4.90 -14.92
CA GLY A 45 1.07 -5.52 -13.65
C GLY A 45 2.34 -4.89 -13.09
N PHE A 46 2.40 -4.72 -11.77
CA PHE A 46 3.57 -4.19 -11.08
C PHE A 46 3.59 -4.67 -9.64
N SER A 47 4.78 -4.70 -9.03
CA SER A 47 4.93 -5.06 -7.62
C SER A 47 4.88 -3.82 -6.72
N ALA A 48 4.24 -3.96 -5.57
CA ALA A 48 4.24 -2.95 -4.50
C ALA A 48 4.18 -3.64 -3.13
N ASP A 49 4.60 -2.91 -2.11
CA ASP A 49 4.66 -3.40 -0.73
C ASP A 49 3.30 -3.23 -0.03
N SER A 50 2.45 -2.31 -0.51
CA SER A 50 1.11 -2.03 0.03
C SER A 50 0.11 -1.61 -1.05
N ILE A 51 -1.20 -1.62 -0.73
CA ILE A 51 -2.25 -1.16 -1.65
C ILE A 51 -2.21 0.36 -1.84
N GLU A 52 -1.79 1.11 -0.82
CA GLU A 52 -1.59 2.55 -0.85
C GLU A 52 -0.46 2.93 -1.81
N GLU A 53 0.71 2.30 -1.66
CA GLU A 53 1.81 2.47 -2.61
C GLU A 53 1.40 2.04 -4.02
N ALA A 54 0.63 0.95 -4.13
CA ALA A 54 0.16 0.49 -5.42
C ALA A 54 -0.77 1.50 -6.11
N ARG A 55 -1.63 2.19 -5.34
CA ARG A 55 -2.46 3.28 -5.85
C ARG A 55 -1.62 4.44 -6.31
N GLU A 56 -0.69 4.94 -5.50
CA GLU A 56 0.15 6.07 -5.90
C GLU A 56 0.96 5.77 -7.17
N ARG A 57 1.57 4.58 -7.25
CA ARG A 57 2.34 4.15 -8.42
C ARG A 57 1.45 3.96 -9.64
N GLY A 58 0.31 3.29 -9.48
CA GLY A 58 -0.65 3.09 -10.56
C GLY A 58 -1.18 4.40 -11.14
N TRP A 59 -1.51 5.36 -10.28
CA TRP A 59 -1.94 6.71 -10.69
C TRP A 59 -0.82 7.49 -11.36
N ARG A 60 0.41 7.47 -10.83
CA ARG A 60 1.56 8.16 -11.43
C ARG A 60 1.87 7.63 -12.84
N ILE A 61 1.86 6.31 -13.02
CA ILE A 61 2.10 5.67 -14.32
C ILE A 61 0.97 6.02 -15.29
N ALA A 62 -0.29 5.90 -14.87
CA ALA A 62 -1.42 6.21 -15.74
C ALA A 62 -1.46 7.69 -16.15
N GLY A 63 -1.25 8.62 -15.20
CA GLY A 63 -1.21 10.05 -15.49
C GLY A 63 -0.10 10.43 -16.46
N SER A 64 1.08 9.79 -16.35
CA SER A 64 2.20 10.02 -17.28
C SER A 64 1.94 9.50 -18.69
N LEU A 65 1.18 8.42 -18.84
CA LEU A 65 0.96 7.76 -20.13
C LEU A 65 -0.29 8.25 -20.86
N TYR A 66 -1.32 8.66 -20.12
CA TYR A 66 -2.66 8.89 -20.67
C TYR A 66 -3.28 10.24 -20.29
N GLY A 67 -2.60 11.05 -19.46
CA GLY A 67 -3.07 12.37 -19.05
C GLY A 67 -4.11 12.35 -17.91
N ASN A 68 -4.66 13.54 -17.63
CA ASN A 68 -5.42 13.83 -16.41
C ASN A 68 -6.82 13.21 -16.35
N ASP A 69 -7.40 12.81 -17.49
CA ASP A 69 -8.78 12.29 -17.57
C ASP A 69 -8.85 10.77 -17.48
N THR A 70 -7.92 10.17 -16.73
CA THR A 70 -7.86 8.72 -16.55
C THR A 70 -8.27 8.31 -15.16
N HIS A 71 -8.91 7.15 -15.07
CA HIS A 71 -9.22 6.49 -13.82
C HIS A 71 -8.44 5.18 -13.72
N VAL A 72 -7.82 4.94 -12.57
CA VAL A 72 -7.03 3.73 -12.33
C VAL A 72 -7.71 2.86 -11.29
N ARG A 73 -8.09 1.64 -11.70
CA ARG A 73 -8.53 0.60 -10.78
C ARG A 73 -7.35 -0.29 -10.42
N ILE A 74 -7.05 -0.40 -9.13
CA ILE A 74 -5.97 -1.26 -8.63
C ILE A 74 -6.57 -2.52 -8.04
N GLU A 75 -6.12 -3.66 -8.53
CA GLU A 75 -6.55 -4.99 -8.09
C GLU A 75 -5.31 -5.76 -7.62
N ARG A 76 -5.41 -6.41 -6.46
CA ARG A 76 -4.35 -7.30 -5.98
C ARG A 76 -4.42 -8.60 -6.76
N LEU A 77 -3.35 -8.95 -7.46
CA LEU A 77 -3.17 -10.28 -8.04
C LEU A 77 -2.45 -11.10 -6.97
N SER A 78 -3.20 -11.87 -6.19
CA SER A 78 -2.66 -12.68 -5.08
C SER A 78 -1.43 -13.54 -5.46
N LYS A 79 -0.65 -13.94 -4.44
CA LYS A 79 0.26 -15.10 -4.52
C LYS A 79 -0.53 -16.37 -4.81
#